data_AF-A0A945MWQ1-F1
#
_entry.id   AF-A0A945MWQ1-F1
#
_cell.length_a   1.000
_cell.length_b   1.000
_cell.length_c   1.000
_cell.angle_alpha   90.00
_cell.angle_beta   90.00
_cell.angle_gamma   90.00
#
_symmetry.space_group_name_H-M   'P 1'
#
loop_
_entity.id
_entity.type
_entity.pdbx_description
1 polymer ?
#
loop_
_entity_poly.entity_id
_entity_poly.type
_entity_poly.pdbx_seq_one_letter_code
_entity_poly.pdbx_strand_id
1 'polypeptide(L)' 'MLDKQEIEAAVLELLEEMEGEPGDAHEIYMKLRQTLDGMRAMGMPLPDDLVRMEKELSAEFKAGNKPE' A
#
# COMPACT_ATOMS: atom_id res chain seq x y z
N MET A 1 9.39 -18.97 2.32
CA MET A 1 8.13 -18.33 2.76
C MET A 1 8.56 -17.00 3.30
N LEU A 2 8.08 -15.89 2.73
CA LEU A 2 8.39 -14.55 3.25
C LEU A 2 7.75 -14.45 4.64
N ASP A 3 8.55 -14.14 5.64
CA ASP A 3 8.07 -13.99 7.02
C ASP A 3 7.27 -12.68 7.15
N LYS A 4 6.33 -12.61 8.10
CA LYS A 4 5.50 -11.41 8.35
C LYS A 4 6.34 -10.13 8.44
N GLN A 5 7.51 -10.23 9.06
CA GLN A 5 8.44 -9.13 9.26
C GLN A 5 9.09 -8.67 7.94
N GLU A 6 9.30 -9.58 6.98
CA GLU A 6 9.81 -9.22 5.65
C GLU A 6 8.75 -8.48 4.83
N ILE A 7 7.47 -8.87 4.98
CA ILE A 7 6.37 -8.16 4.32
C ILE A 7 6.20 -6.75 4.90
N GLU A 8 6.24 -6.61 6.23
CA GLU A 8 6.17 -5.30 6.89
C GLU A 8 7.37 -4.41 6.51
N ALA A 9 8.59 -4.97 6.47
CA ALA A 9 9.79 -4.24 6.08
C ALA A 9 9.74 -3.79 4.62
N ALA A 10 9.30 -4.66 3.70
CA ALA A 10 9.15 -4.30 2.29
C ALA A 10 8.11 -3.19 2.09
N VAL A 11 7.05 -3.16 2.90
CA VAL A 11 6.04 -2.10 2.84
C VAL A 11 6.56 -0.78 3.43
N LEU A 12 7.35 -0.83 4.50
CA LEU A 12 8.01 0.35 5.08
C LEU A 12 9.05 0.97 4.13
N GLU A 13 9.84 0.14 3.46
CA GLU A 13 10.81 0.58 2.45
C GLU A 13 10.10 1.26 1.28
N LEU A 14 9.00 0.67 0.81
CA LEU A 14 8.13 1.28 -0.20
C LEU A 14 7.56 2.63 0.24
N LEU A 15 7.25 2.81 1.53
CA LEU A 15 6.77 4.09 2.05
C LEU A 15 7.84 5.17 2.10
N GLU A 16 9.07 4.81 2.40
CA GLU A 16 10.19 5.75 2.34
C GLU A 16 10.46 6.18 0.89
N GLU A 17 10.28 5.28 -0.09
CA GLU A 17 10.32 5.63 -1.51
C GLU A 17 9.15 6.54 -1.96
N MET A 18 8.05 6.64 -1.19
CA MET A 18 6.92 7.54 -1.48
C MET A 18 7.24 9.04 -1.29
N GLU A 19 8.37 9.43 -0.70
CA GLU A 19 8.77 10.84 -0.63
C GLU A 19 9.10 11.46 -2.02
N GLY A 20 9.01 10.67 -3.10
CA GLY A 20 9.22 11.08 -4.49
C GLY A 20 7.99 11.63 -5.26
N GLU A 21 8.09 11.61 -6.59
CA GLU A 21 7.09 12.19 -7.52
C GLU A 21 5.75 11.41 -7.52
N PRO A 22 4.62 12.05 -7.91
CA PRO A 22 3.27 11.45 -7.90
C PRO A 22 3.11 10.13 -8.69
N GLY A 23 4.08 9.76 -9.52
CA GLY A 23 4.14 8.45 -10.18
C GLY A 23 4.44 7.30 -9.22
N ASP A 24 5.30 7.51 -8.21
CA ASP A 24 5.73 6.47 -7.26
C ASP A 24 4.57 6.02 -6.37
N ALA A 25 3.74 6.97 -5.94
CA ALA A 25 2.63 6.68 -5.06
C ALA A 25 1.67 5.62 -5.65
N HIS A 26 1.45 5.65 -6.97
CA HIS A 26 0.56 4.69 -7.64
C HIS A 26 1.17 3.28 -7.68
N GLU A 27 2.48 3.16 -7.90
CA GLU A 27 3.17 1.87 -7.82
C GLU A 27 3.14 1.30 -6.40
N ILE A 28 3.35 2.14 -5.39
CA ILE A 28 3.33 1.75 -3.99
C ILE A 28 1.93 1.31 -3.56
N TYR A 29 0.88 2.00 -4.02
CA TYR A 29 -0.50 1.57 -3.84
C TYR A 29 -0.78 0.19 -4.46
N MET A 30 -0.29 -0.05 -5.69
CA MET A 30 -0.48 -1.34 -6.35
C MET A 30 0.26 -2.49 -5.65
N LYS A 31 1.47 -2.24 -5.14
CA LYS A 31 2.23 -3.24 -4.34
C LYS A 31 1.56 -3.48 -3.00
N LEU A 32 1.16 -2.44 -2.26
CA LEU A 32 0.44 -2.54 -0.99
C LEU A 32 -0.85 -3.36 -1.15
N ARG A 33 -1.64 -3.06 -2.18
CA ARG A 33 -2.88 -3.78 -2.47
C ARG A 33 -2.64 -5.26 -2.78
N GLN A 34 -1.62 -5.58 -3.59
CA GLN A 34 -1.26 -6.97 -3.88
C GLN A 34 -0.86 -7.73 -2.61
N THR A 35 -0.09 -7.10 -1.73
CA THR A 35 0.31 -7.67 -0.44
C THR A 35 -0.91 -7.93 0.45
N LEU A 36 -1.82 -6.96 0.57
CA LEU A 36 -3.06 -7.10 1.34
C LEU A 36 -3.98 -8.18 0.75
N ASP A 37 -4.13 -8.24 -0.57
CA ASP A 37 -4.91 -9.29 -1.23
C ASP A 37 -4.28 -10.68 -1.02
N GLY A 38 -2.96 -10.80 -1.00
CA GLY A 38 -2.25 -12.03 -0.66
C GLY A 38 -2.51 -12.48 0.78
N MET A 39 -2.42 -11.56 1.75
CA MET A 39 -2.74 -11.85 3.15
C MET A 39 -4.21 -12.26 3.33
N ARG A 40 -5.13 -11.56 2.65
CA ARG A 40 -6.55 -11.87 2.66
C ARG A 40 -6.85 -13.24 2.05
N ALA A 41 -6.18 -13.59 0.94
CA ALA A 41 -6.32 -14.89 0.30
C ALA A 41 -5.82 -16.04 1.18
N MET A 42 -4.81 -15.79 2.03
CA MET A 42 -4.33 -16.73 3.03
C MET A 42 -5.23 -16.78 4.30
N GLY A 43 -6.30 -15.97 4.36
CA GLY A 43 -7.20 -15.90 5.52
C GLY A 43 -6.58 -15.20 6.73
N MET A 44 -5.50 -14.44 6.54
CA MET A 44 -4.84 -13.71 7.62
C MET A 44 -5.54 -12.38 7.91
N PRO A 45 -5.62 -11.96 9.18
CA PRO A 45 -6.11 -10.63 9.53
C PRO A 45 -5.16 -9.56 8.98
N LEU A 46 -5.72 -8.59 8.27
CA LEU A 46 -4.96 -7.47 7.70
C LEU A 46 -4.61 -6.48 8.82
N PRO A 47 -3.37 -5.97 8.90
CA PRO A 47 -3.00 -4.94 9.86
C PRO A 47 -3.78 -3.65 9.61
N ASP A 48 -4.39 -3.09 10.66
CA ASP A 48 -5.16 -1.84 10.56
C ASP A 48 -4.32 -0.67 10.02
N ASP A 49 -3.04 -0.59 10.36
CA ASP A 49 -2.12 0.43 9.85
C ASP A 49 -2.01 0.39 8.32
N LEU A 50 -1.87 -0.80 7.73
CA LEU A 50 -1.78 -0.98 6.28
C LEU A 50 -3.12 -0.71 5.57
N VAL A 51 -4.23 -1.12 6.18
CA VAL A 51 -5.58 -0.85 5.65
C VAL A 51 -5.89 0.64 5.69
N ARG A 52 -5.42 1.35 6.72
CA ARG A 52 -5.57 2.81 6.81
C ARG A 52 -4.79 3.50 5.71
N MET A 53 -3.55 3.07 5.50
CA MET A 53 -2.68 3.61 4.47
C MET A 53 -3.23 3.38 3.05
N GLU A 54 -3.77 2.20 2.74
CA GLU A 54 -4.44 1.92 1.46
C GLU A 54 -5.60 2.89 1.21
N LYS A 55 -6.39 3.18 2.25
CA LYS A 55 -7.50 4.14 2.16
C LYS A 55 -7.04 5.58 1.97
N GLU A 56 -6.01 6.00 2.70
CA GLU A 56 -5.42 7.34 2.58
C GLU A 56 -4.90 7.56 1.16
N LEU A 57 -4.10 6.63 0.64
CA LEU A 57 -3.61 6.65 -0.73
C LEU A 57 -4.73 6.61 -1.78
N SER A 58 -5.72 5.74 -1.61
CA SER A 58 -6.89 5.67 -2.50
C SER A 58 -7.67 6.99 -2.55
N ALA A 59 -7.78 7.67 -1.40
CA ALA A 59 -8.45 8.97 -1.31
C ALA A 59 -7.63 10.06 -2.00
N GLU A 60 -6.31 10.08 -1.84
CA GLU A 60 -5.42 11.02 -2.52
C GLU A 60 -5.45 10.85 -4.04
N PHE A 61 -5.42 9.62 -4.57
CA PHE A 61 -5.56 9.38 -6.01
C PHE A 61 -6.93 9.80 -6.56
N LYS A 62 -8.01 9.54 -5.82
CA LYS A 62 -9.35 9.98 -6.22
C LYS A 62 -9.49 11.50 -6.18
N ALA A 63 -8.84 12.16 -5.23
CA ALA A 63 -8.85 13.61 -5.11
C ALA A 63 -8.00 14.31 -6.17
N GLY A 64 -6.84 13.74 -6.52
CA GLY A 64 -5.95 14.21 -7.59
C GLY A 64 -6.48 13.97 -9.00
N ASN A 65 -7.41 13.02 -9.18
CA ASN A 65 -8.04 12.72 -10.46
C ASN A 65 -9.43 13.35 -10.61
N LYS A 66 -9.65 14.57 -10.10
CA LYS A 66 -10.77 15.40 -10.55
C LYS A 66 -10.41 15.98 -11.93
N PRO A 67 -10.97 15.49 -13.05
CA PRO A 67 -11.08 16.33 -14.22
C PRO A 67 -11.99 17.51 -13.85
N GLU A 68 -11.47 18.72 -14.00
CA GLU A 68 -12.27 19.95 -14.07
C GLU A 68 -13.30 19.86 -15.21
#